data_AF-A0A1V4H848-F1
#
_entry.id   AF-A0A1V4H848-F1
#
_cell.length_a   1.000
_cell.length_b   1.000
_cell.length_c   1.000
_cell.angle_alpha   90.00
_cell.angle_beta   90.00
_cell.angle_gamma   90.00
#
_symmetry.space_group_name_H-M   'P 1'
#
loop_
_entity.id
_entity.type
_entity.pdbx_description
1 polymer ?
#
loop_
_entity_poly.entity_id
_entity_poly.type
_entity_poly.pdbx_seq_one_letter_code
_entity_poly.pdbx_strand_id
1 'polypeptide(L)'
;MLDCLEERLDTTLPKDYKQFLRKYNGGTVVVHYLTFLVEGINEVIPLEVLFGIDVENKYSLNYWNRSNDEFPPNYLAIGEVGNGGKLLLGNGNNKGIFYWNNMFRESPLVEEGVYKVADNFDAFLDGLKKFNSNLGIV
;
A
#
# COMPACT_ATOMS: atom_id res chain seq x y z
N MET A 1 16.01 -1.76 -13.58
CA MET A 1 15.51 -1.65 -12.19
C MET A 1 14.03 -2.00 -12.12
N LEU A 2 13.13 -1.23 -12.76
CA LEU A 2 11.70 -1.58 -12.80
C LEU A 2 11.42 -2.86 -13.59
N ASP A 3 12.03 -3.05 -14.75
CA ASP A 3 11.82 -4.28 -15.53
C ASP A 3 12.27 -5.52 -14.74
N CYS A 4 13.42 -5.45 -14.06
CA CYS A 4 13.89 -6.51 -13.16
C CYS A 4 12.97 -6.75 -11.96
N LEU A 5 12.27 -5.72 -11.48
CA LEU A 5 11.27 -5.86 -10.40
C LEU A 5 10.02 -6.57 -10.94
N GLU A 6 9.51 -6.12 -12.09
CA GLU A 6 8.36 -6.74 -12.78
C GLU A 6 8.63 -8.22 -13.09
N GLU A 7 9.84 -8.56 -13.55
CA GLU A 7 10.30 -9.95 -13.75
C GLU A 7 10.34 -10.75 -12.45
N ARG A 8 10.88 -10.18 -11.36
CA ARG A 8 10.98 -10.87 -10.06
C ARG A 8 9.62 -11.11 -9.41
N LEU A 9 8.70 -10.18 -9.57
CA LEU A 9 7.36 -10.24 -9.00
C LEU A 9 6.35 -10.94 -9.92
N ASP A 10 6.78 -11.40 -11.10
CA ASP A 10 5.94 -12.00 -12.14
C ASP A 10 4.66 -11.16 -12.40
N THR A 11 4.85 -9.85 -12.56
CA THR A 11 3.74 -8.90 -12.64
C THR A 11 4.08 -7.69 -13.50
N THR A 12 3.05 -7.06 -14.07
CA THR A 12 3.17 -5.75 -14.71
C THR A 12 2.59 -4.69 -13.79
N LEU A 13 3.45 -3.76 -13.35
CA LEU A 13 3.05 -2.63 -12.54
C LEU A 13 2.30 -1.58 -13.37
N PRO A 14 1.23 -0.99 -12.82
CA PRO A 14 0.52 0.11 -13.46
C PRO A 14 1.40 1.32 -13.78
N LYS A 15 1.04 2.04 -14.83
CA LYS A 15 1.84 3.13 -15.40
C LYS A 15 2.11 4.25 -14.39
N ASP A 16 1.08 4.66 -13.66
CA ASP A 16 1.09 5.67 -12.60
C ASP A 16 2.02 5.24 -11.45
N TYR A 17 1.91 4.00 -10.98
CA TYR A 17 2.79 3.48 -9.94
C TYR A 17 4.27 3.42 -10.39
N LYS A 18 4.53 3.04 -11.65
CA LYS A 18 5.89 3.11 -12.22
C LYS A 18 6.42 4.53 -12.30
N GLN A 19 5.58 5.52 -12.59
CA GLN A 19 5.99 6.93 -12.59
C GLN A 19 6.36 7.39 -11.18
N PHE A 20 5.58 7.02 -10.16
CA PHE A 20 5.90 7.26 -8.76
C PHE A 20 7.27 6.66 -8.37
N LEU A 21 7.50 5.38 -8.68
CA LEU A 21 8.76 4.71 -8.34
C LEU A 21 9.98 5.36 -9.03
N ARG A 22 9.84 5.83 -10.28
CA ARG A 22 10.92 6.56 -10.97
C ARG A 22 11.20 7.92 -10.34
N LYS A 23 10.17 8.61 -9.85
CA LYS A 23 10.29 9.98 -9.34
C LYS A 23 10.73 10.05 -7.88
N TYR A 24 10.22 9.15 -7.05
CA TYR A 24 10.40 9.19 -5.60
C TYR A 24 11.01 7.90 -5.01
N ASN A 25 10.82 6.75 -5.68
CA ASN A 25 11.31 5.44 -5.26
C ASN A 25 10.88 5.04 -3.82
N GLY A 26 9.58 5.11 -3.56
CA GLY A 26 9.03 4.95 -2.23
C GLY A 26 9.09 6.25 -1.42
N GLY A 27 9.03 6.12 -0.10
CA GLY A 27 9.16 7.25 0.81
C GLY A 27 8.48 6.99 2.15
N THR A 28 9.14 7.42 3.22
CA THR A 28 8.48 7.58 4.51
C THR A 28 7.72 8.90 4.49
N VAL A 29 6.49 8.90 4.99
CA VAL A 29 5.76 10.16 5.10
C VAL A 29 6.39 10.95 6.26
N VAL A 30 7.28 11.90 5.94
CA VAL A 30 8.01 12.75 6.93
C VAL A 30 7.05 13.50 7.86
N VAL A 31 5.79 13.61 7.46
CA VAL A 31 4.66 14.09 8.24
C VAL A 31 3.79 12.88 8.51
N HIS A 32 3.81 12.32 9.73
CA HIS A 32 2.93 11.26 10.26
C HIS A 32 1.41 11.61 10.25
N TYR A 33 0.96 12.31 9.21
CA TYR A 33 -0.29 13.01 9.11
C TYR A 33 -0.94 12.77 7.75
N LEU A 34 -0.46 11.87 6.87
CA LEU A 34 -1.27 11.52 5.69
C LEU A 34 -2.21 10.37 6.05
N THR A 35 -3.48 10.55 5.72
CA THR A 35 -4.55 9.61 6.02
C THR A 35 -5.45 9.40 4.80
N PHE A 36 -6.14 8.28 4.76
CA PHE A 36 -7.18 7.99 3.78
C PHE A 36 -8.36 7.32 4.48
N LEU A 37 -9.56 7.44 3.91
CA LEU A 37 -10.77 6.79 4.40
C LEU A 37 -10.90 5.40 3.77
N VAL A 38 -11.18 4.40 4.59
CA VAL A 38 -11.62 3.07 4.11
C VAL A 38 -13.13 2.98 4.28
N GLU A 39 -13.87 3.26 3.21
CA GLU A 39 -15.34 3.36 3.26
C GLU A 39 -16.00 2.06 3.74
N GLY A 40 -15.47 0.89 3.36
CA GLY A 40 -16.02 -0.41 3.72
C GLY A 40 -16.07 -0.70 5.23
N ILE A 41 -15.26 -0.01 6.03
CA ILE A 41 -15.26 -0.10 7.51
C ILE A 41 -15.47 1.26 8.19
N ASN A 42 -15.63 2.34 7.41
CA ASN A 42 -15.76 3.71 7.87
C ASN A 42 -14.63 4.15 8.84
N GLU A 43 -13.38 3.78 8.52
CA GLU A 43 -12.20 4.14 9.33
C GLU A 43 -11.22 5.03 8.57
N VAL A 44 -10.59 5.96 9.29
CA VAL A 44 -9.51 6.82 8.77
C VAL A 44 -8.18 6.18 9.14
N ILE A 45 -7.42 5.76 8.13
CA ILE A 45 -6.18 4.99 8.30
C ILE A 45 -4.97 5.89 7.99
N PRO A 46 -3.95 5.95 8.85
CA PRO A 46 -2.72 6.68 8.57
C PRO A 46 -1.84 5.89 7.60
N LEU A 47 -1.30 6.59 6.59
CA LEU A 47 -0.25 6.09 5.71
C LEU A 47 1.10 6.35 6.38
N GLU A 48 1.90 5.30 6.56
CA GLU A 48 3.21 5.40 7.21
C GLU A 48 4.33 5.43 6.17
N VAL A 49 4.29 4.49 5.22
CA VAL A 49 5.37 4.29 4.25
C VAL A 49 4.81 3.82 2.91
N LEU A 50 5.41 4.31 1.82
CA LEU A 50 5.35 3.70 0.50
C LEU A 50 6.68 3.00 0.19
N PHE A 51 6.61 1.75 -0.26
CA PHE A 51 7.79 0.93 -0.48
C PHE A 51 8.54 1.31 -1.77
N GLY A 52 9.86 1.09 -1.75
CA GLY A 52 10.77 1.41 -2.84
C GLY A 52 11.54 0.19 -3.35
N ILE A 53 12.45 0.44 -4.29
CA ILE A 53 13.35 -0.54 -4.89
C ILE A 53 14.77 -0.28 -4.39
N ASP A 54 15.50 -1.35 -4.06
CA ASP A 54 16.88 -1.31 -3.59
C ASP A 54 17.07 -0.38 -2.35
N VAL A 55 16.07 -0.38 -1.47
CA VAL A 55 16.06 0.29 -0.16
C VAL A 55 16.15 -0.72 0.98
N GLU A 56 16.26 -0.25 2.22
CA GLU A 56 16.25 -1.11 3.42
C GLU A 56 15.07 -2.10 3.41
N ASN A 57 15.29 -3.32 3.88
CA ASN A 57 14.30 -4.41 3.80
C ASN A 57 12.90 -4.04 4.29
N LYS A 58 12.80 -3.33 5.43
CA LYS A 58 11.51 -2.87 5.99
C LYS A 58 10.71 -1.97 5.04
N TYR A 59 11.35 -1.34 4.05
CA TYR A 59 10.73 -0.43 3.08
C TYR A 59 10.79 -0.97 1.65
N SER A 60 11.20 -2.24 1.46
CA SER A 60 11.54 -2.78 0.15
C SER A 60 10.39 -3.58 -0.45
N LEU A 61 10.03 -3.25 -1.70
CA LEU A 61 9.06 -4.02 -2.48
C LEU A 61 9.47 -5.48 -2.64
N ASN A 62 10.75 -5.72 -2.92
CA ASN A 62 11.27 -7.09 -3.09
C ASN A 62 11.17 -7.88 -1.78
N TYR A 63 11.44 -7.25 -0.64
CA TYR A 63 11.42 -7.95 0.65
C TYR A 63 10.02 -8.41 1.02
N TRP A 64 9.04 -7.50 0.93
CA TRP A 64 7.66 -7.80 1.32
C TRP A 64 6.93 -8.71 0.33
N ASN A 65 7.29 -8.70 -0.95
CA ASN A 65 6.62 -9.52 -1.97
C ASN A 65 7.40 -10.76 -2.39
N ARG A 66 8.39 -11.19 -1.59
CA ARG A 66 9.18 -12.40 -1.89
C ARG A 66 8.42 -13.71 -1.70
N SER A 67 7.35 -13.68 -0.90
CA SER A 67 6.59 -14.86 -0.51
C SER A 67 5.12 -14.66 -0.85
N ASN A 68 4.54 -15.61 -1.57
CA ASN A 68 3.16 -15.53 -2.06
C ASN A 68 2.11 -15.92 -0.99
N ASP A 69 2.55 -16.26 0.23
CA ASP A 69 1.71 -16.75 1.33
C ASP A 69 1.51 -15.72 2.46
N GLU A 70 2.18 -14.56 2.42
CA GLU A 70 2.04 -13.53 3.45
C GLU A 70 0.81 -12.63 3.23
N PHE A 71 0.34 -12.50 1.99
CA PHE A 71 -0.79 -11.64 1.61
C PHE A 71 -1.79 -12.40 0.72
N PRO A 72 -3.04 -11.89 0.60
CA PRO A 72 -4.01 -12.44 -0.34
C PRO A 72 -3.45 -12.54 -1.76
N PRO A 73 -3.81 -13.59 -2.51
CA PRO A 73 -3.31 -13.78 -3.87
C PRO A 73 -3.77 -12.65 -4.79
N ASN A 74 -2.98 -12.36 -5.83
CA ASN A 74 -3.22 -11.27 -6.79
C ASN A 74 -3.09 -9.85 -6.21
N TYR A 75 -2.34 -9.69 -5.13
CA TYR A 75 -1.99 -8.37 -4.58
C TYR A 75 -0.49 -8.28 -4.33
N LEU A 76 0.02 -7.06 -4.39
CA LEU A 76 1.39 -6.72 -4.01
C LEU A 76 1.35 -5.73 -2.85
N ALA A 77 2.09 -5.99 -1.78
CA ALA A 77 2.29 -5.00 -0.74
C ALA A 77 3.17 -3.87 -1.26
N ILE A 78 2.63 -2.66 -1.29
CA ILE A 78 3.29 -1.44 -1.79
C ILE A 78 3.52 -0.38 -0.72
N GLY A 79 3.07 -0.63 0.51
CA GLY A 79 3.28 0.29 1.61
C GLY A 79 2.80 -0.27 2.95
N GLU A 80 3.11 0.48 4.00
CA GLU A 80 2.70 0.22 5.37
C GLU A 80 1.78 1.34 5.86
N VAL A 81 0.78 0.93 6.62
CA VAL A 81 -0.23 1.81 7.22
C VAL A 81 -0.36 1.50 8.71
N GLY A 82 -1.10 2.32 9.44
CA GLY A 82 -1.27 2.20 10.88
C GLY A 82 -1.59 0.79 11.37
N ASN A 83 -1.09 0.47 12.57
CA ASN A 83 -1.29 -0.81 13.26
C ASN A 83 -0.75 -2.03 12.48
N GLY A 84 0.29 -1.83 11.67
CA GLY A 84 0.95 -2.89 10.91
C GLY A 84 0.20 -3.35 9.66
N GLY A 85 -0.92 -2.69 9.32
CA GLY A 85 -1.64 -2.94 8.08
C GLY A 85 -0.77 -2.66 6.86
N LYS A 86 -1.24 -3.09 5.68
CA LYS A 86 -0.53 -2.86 4.42
C LYS A 86 -1.41 -2.15 3.40
N LEU A 87 -0.75 -1.36 2.57
CA LEU A 87 -1.32 -0.85 1.34
C LEU A 87 -0.99 -1.85 0.24
N LEU A 88 -2.01 -2.31 -0.46
CA LEU A 88 -1.90 -3.32 -1.50
C LEU A 88 -2.20 -2.71 -2.87
N LEU A 89 -1.44 -3.14 -3.87
CA LEU A 89 -1.69 -2.92 -5.28
C LEU A 89 -2.31 -4.19 -5.86
N GLY A 90 -3.51 -4.08 -6.40
CA GLY A 90 -4.14 -5.21 -7.07
C GLY A 90 -3.42 -5.57 -8.37
N ASN A 91 -3.32 -6.87 -8.64
CA ASN A 91 -2.75 -7.48 -9.83
C ASN A 91 -3.83 -8.32 -10.58
N GLY A 92 -3.62 -8.55 -11.88
CA GLY A 92 -4.52 -9.35 -12.70
C GLY A 92 -5.93 -8.74 -12.83
N ASN A 93 -6.93 -9.46 -12.31
CA ASN A 93 -8.34 -9.03 -12.33
C ASN A 93 -8.67 -8.00 -11.24
N ASN A 94 -7.88 -7.96 -10.16
CA ASN A 94 -8.08 -7.04 -9.06
C ASN A 94 -7.35 -5.73 -9.40
N LYS A 95 -8.08 -4.73 -9.91
CA LYS A 95 -7.50 -3.43 -10.27
C LYS A 95 -7.80 -2.37 -9.21
N GLY A 96 -6.74 -1.71 -8.74
CA GLY A 96 -6.82 -0.57 -7.84
C GLY A 96 -5.85 -0.67 -6.68
N ILE A 97 -6.07 0.22 -5.71
CA ILE A 97 -5.34 0.27 -4.45
C ILE A 97 -6.28 -0.20 -3.34
N PHE A 98 -5.74 -1.00 -2.44
CA PHE A 98 -6.50 -1.65 -1.38
C PHE A 98 -5.80 -1.45 -0.03
N TYR A 99 -6.60 -1.37 1.02
CA TYR A 99 -6.16 -1.50 2.39
C TYR A 99 -6.28 -2.96 2.81
N TRP A 100 -5.27 -3.48 3.49
CA TRP A 100 -5.32 -4.78 4.15
C TRP A 100 -5.15 -4.64 5.66
N ASN A 101 -6.13 -5.15 6.40
CA ASN A 101 -6.16 -5.13 7.85
C ASN A 101 -5.32 -6.29 8.43
N ASN A 102 -4.26 -5.94 9.16
CA ASN A 102 -3.33 -6.89 9.76
C ASN A 102 -3.98 -7.85 10.79
N MET A 103 -5.19 -7.57 11.27
CA MET A 103 -5.96 -8.50 12.11
C MET A 103 -6.24 -9.84 11.41
N PHE A 104 -6.22 -9.88 10.08
CA PHE A 104 -6.45 -11.08 9.28
C PHE A 104 -5.15 -11.78 8.85
N ARG A 105 -3.99 -11.41 9.43
CA ARG A 105 -2.68 -11.99 9.10
C ARG A 105 -2.61 -13.51 9.26
N GLU A 106 -3.33 -14.08 10.22
CA GLU A 106 -3.38 -15.53 10.46
C GLU A 106 -4.26 -16.27 9.43
N SER A 107 -4.89 -15.56 8.49
CA SER A 107 -5.69 -16.13 7.40
C SER A 107 -5.44 -15.38 6.08
N PRO A 108 -4.18 -15.32 5.62
CA PRO A 108 -3.75 -14.42 4.54
C PRO A 108 -4.31 -14.83 3.18
N LEU A 109 -4.78 -16.07 3.01
CA LEU A 109 -5.33 -16.56 1.73
C LEU A 109 -6.79 -16.18 1.50
N VAL A 110 -7.44 -15.53 2.46
CA VAL A 110 -8.81 -15.06 2.35
C VAL A 110 -8.78 -13.56 2.04
N GLU A 111 -9.61 -13.07 1.11
CA GLU A 111 -9.75 -11.64 0.85
C GLU A 111 -10.47 -10.88 1.98
N GLU A 112 -10.80 -11.55 3.08
CA GLU A 112 -11.28 -10.92 4.30
C GLU A 112 -10.25 -9.90 4.81
N GLY A 113 -10.72 -8.70 5.14
CA GLY A 113 -9.85 -7.62 5.56
C GLY A 113 -9.20 -6.83 4.41
N VAL A 114 -9.48 -7.17 3.14
CA VAL A 114 -9.06 -6.38 1.97
C VAL A 114 -10.19 -5.44 1.54
N TYR A 115 -9.90 -4.14 1.50
CA TYR A 115 -10.87 -3.11 1.15
C TYR A 115 -10.32 -2.21 0.06
N LYS A 116 -11.05 -2.04 -1.04
CA LYS A 116 -10.64 -1.11 -2.10
C LYS A 116 -10.73 0.33 -1.59
N VAL A 117 -9.68 1.11 -1.83
CA VAL A 117 -9.58 2.53 -1.42
C VAL A 117 -9.41 3.49 -2.58
N ALA A 118 -8.93 3.01 -3.74
CA ALA A 118 -8.88 3.81 -4.96
C ALA A 118 -8.84 2.94 -6.23
N ASP A 119 -9.22 3.51 -7.37
CA ASP A 119 -9.20 2.82 -8.66
C ASP A 119 -7.81 2.67 -9.27
N ASN A 120 -6.88 3.55 -8.90
CA ASN A 120 -5.50 3.56 -9.35
C ASN A 120 -4.63 4.33 -8.34
N PHE A 121 -3.32 4.35 -8.57
CA PHE A 121 -2.37 4.92 -7.63
C PHE A 121 -2.45 6.45 -7.59
N ASP A 122 -2.66 7.11 -8.73
CA ASP A 122 -2.83 8.57 -8.76
C ASP A 122 -4.07 9.01 -7.97
N ALA A 123 -5.20 8.32 -8.16
CA ALA A 123 -6.44 8.57 -7.43
C ALA A 123 -6.27 8.34 -5.91
N PHE A 124 -5.45 7.36 -5.52
CA PHE A 124 -5.09 7.16 -4.12
C PHE A 124 -4.32 8.36 -3.56
N LEU A 125 -3.29 8.84 -4.27
CA LEU A 125 -2.50 9.99 -3.84
C LEU A 125 -3.35 11.28 -3.74
N ASP A 126 -4.24 11.51 -4.70
CA ASP A 126 -5.15 12.65 -4.71
C ASP A 126 -6.17 12.61 -3.54
N GLY A 127 -6.51 11.41 -3.08
CA GLY A 127 -7.41 11.19 -1.95
C GLY A 127 -6.77 11.36 -0.56
N LEU A 128 -5.44 11.48 -0.48
CA LEU A 128 -4.74 11.61 0.81
C LEU A 128 -5.08 12.95 1.49
N LYS A 129 -5.43 12.86 2.78
CA LYS A 129 -5.73 14.02 3.62
C LYS A 129 -4.65 14.21 4.67
N LYS A 130 -4.30 15.48 4.92
CA LYS A 130 -3.52 15.85 6.11
C LYS A 130 -4.38 15.65 7.36
N PHE A 131 -3.83 14.97 8.36
CA PHE A 131 -4.41 14.79 9.68
C PHE A 131 -4.33 16.14 10.37
N ASN A 132 -5.49 16.76 10.55
CA ASN A 132 -5.60 18.01 11.28
C ASN A 132 -5.87 17.68 12.76
N SER A 133 -4.84 17.78 13.59
CA SER A 133 -4.93 17.59 15.04
C SER A 133 -5.59 18.78 15.76
N ASN A 134 -6.67 19.37 15.21
CA ASN A 134 -7.47 20.37 15.92
C ASN A 134 -8.51 19.69 16.84
N LEU A 135 -8.10 18.60 17.50
CA LEU A 135 -8.83 18.08 18.65
C LEU A 135 -8.31 18.84 19.87
N GLY A 136 -9.16 19.76 20.35
CA GLY A 136 -8.89 20.59 21.50
C GLY A 136 -8.44 19.77 22.71
N ILE A 137 -7.29 20.15 23.25
CA ILE A 137 -7.03 19.96 24.66
C ILE A 137 -8.04 20.86 25.38
N VAL A 138 -9.03 20.25 26.03
CA VAL A 138 -9.82 20.88 27.08
C VAL A 138 -9.14 20.57 28.40
#